data_AF-A0A158L4J1-F1
#
_entry.id   AF-A0A158L4J1-F1
#
_cell.length_a   1.000
_cell.length_b   1.000
_cell.length_c   1.000
_cell.angle_alpha   90.00
_cell.angle_beta   90.00
_cell.angle_gamma   90.00
#
_symmetry.space_group_name_H-M   'P 1'
#
loop_
_entity.id
_entity.type
_entity.pdbx_description
1 polymer ?
#
loop_
_entity_poly.entity_id
_entity_poly.type
_entity_poly.pdbx_seq_one_letter_code
_entity_poly.pdbx_strand_id
1 'polypeptide(L)'
;MAQAFPPDDPNSDANPDHERHDQPKRPSDAWPDEQWFSEAPTAAVAQVVLAVDEAITLKRRAAVAWLTAHGDAVPLLPVKPSRLELAVVIALAETYGAALSSARRFLPVIDFIADYGAVKLVQRVMYGARPTTHFDVTAYAAENARLAELVRDARTAFEFLCATWPEAFMAQASDALAQLGLPRLRAPAPAPPNGQRCGRDESGDESDDEPGDTFDEEGDDA
;
A
#
# COMPACT_ATOMS: atom_id res chain seq x y z
N MET A 1 -62.87 -28.68 -43.54
CA MET A 1 -63.39 -29.94 -42.95
C MET A 1 -62.46 -30.34 -41.82
N ALA A 2 -63.02 -30.55 -40.62
CA ALA A 2 -62.53 -31.23 -39.40
C ALA A 2 -61.13 -30.82 -38.84
N GLN A 3 -61.00 -30.25 -37.62
CA GLN A 3 -61.12 -30.89 -36.28
C GLN A 3 -60.23 -32.16 -36.17
N ALA A 4 -59.36 -32.40 -35.18
CA ALA A 4 -59.45 -32.15 -33.73
C ALA A 4 -58.06 -32.34 -33.02
N PHE A 5 -57.92 -31.79 -31.81
CA PHE A 5 -56.98 -32.19 -30.73
C PHE A 5 -57.74 -33.07 -29.70
N PRO A 6 -57.15 -33.58 -28.59
CA PRO A 6 -55.95 -34.42 -28.31
C PRO A 6 -56.39 -35.74 -27.57
N PRO A 7 -55.53 -36.53 -26.86
CA PRO A 7 -55.28 -36.25 -25.43
C PRO A 7 -53.92 -36.68 -24.84
N ASP A 8 -53.73 -36.24 -23.60
CA ASP A 8 -52.74 -36.52 -22.54
C ASP A 8 -52.48 -38.03 -22.32
N ASP A 9 -51.40 -38.55 -21.70
CA ASP A 9 -50.68 -38.25 -20.45
C ASP A 9 -49.61 -39.39 -20.28
N PRO A 10 -48.84 -39.60 -19.18
CA PRO A 10 -48.25 -38.72 -18.15
C PRO A 10 -46.76 -39.07 -17.82
N ASN A 11 -46.14 -38.27 -16.95
CA ASN A 11 -44.98 -38.59 -16.10
C ASN A 11 -43.58 -38.79 -16.72
N SER A 12 -42.73 -37.79 -16.57
CA SER A 12 -41.71 -37.83 -15.51
C SER A 12 -41.18 -36.43 -15.24
N ASP A 13 -41.66 -35.87 -14.13
CA ASP A 13 -40.88 -35.15 -13.12
C ASP A 13 -39.53 -34.57 -13.53
N ALA A 14 -39.47 -33.24 -13.68
CA ALA A 14 -38.54 -32.37 -12.93
C ALA A 14 -38.56 -30.94 -13.52
N ASN A 15 -39.38 -30.08 -12.92
CA ASN A 15 -39.18 -28.62 -12.89
C ASN A 15 -38.07 -28.31 -11.84
N PRO A 16 -37.57 -27.07 -11.68
CA PRO A 16 -37.19 -26.04 -12.65
C PRO A 16 -35.78 -25.44 -12.33
N ASP A 17 -35.45 -24.34 -13.00
CA ASP A 17 -34.61 -23.24 -12.50
C ASP A 17 -33.10 -23.44 -12.45
N HIS A 18 -32.46 -23.14 -13.58
CA HIS A 18 -31.11 -22.59 -13.60
C HIS A 18 -31.05 -21.33 -14.47
N GLU A 19 -31.88 -20.34 -14.13
CA GLU A 19 -31.54 -18.94 -14.41
C GLU A 19 -30.35 -18.56 -13.51
N ARG A 20 -29.12 -18.81 -13.99
CA ARG A 20 -27.94 -18.17 -13.40
C ARG A 20 -27.98 -16.69 -13.77
N HIS A 21 -28.59 -15.92 -12.87
CA HIS A 21 -28.16 -14.56 -12.61
C HIS A 21 -26.69 -14.58 -12.18
N ASP A 22 -25.78 -14.39 -13.13
CA ASP A 22 -24.41 -13.96 -12.83
C ASP A 22 -24.48 -12.52 -12.31
N GLN A 23 -24.77 -12.40 -11.01
CA GLN A 23 -24.60 -11.16 -10.28
C GLN A 23 -23.11 -10.76 -10.33
N PRO A 24 -22.81 -9.46 -10.48
CA PRO A 24 -21.43 -8.99 -10.38
C PRO A 24 -20.92 -9.35 -8.98
N LYS A 25 -19.90 -10.22 -8.94
CA LYS A 25 -19.14 -10.53 -7.73
C LYS A 25 -18.75 -9.20 -7.07
N ARG A 26 -19.33 -8.93 -5.90
CA ARG A 26 -18.81 -7.91 -4.99
C ARG A 26 -17.31 -8.19 -4.77
N PRO A 27 -16.41 -7.23 -4.94
CA PRO A 27 -15.01 -7.44 -4.60
C PRO A 27 -14.90 -7.48 -3.08
N SER A 28 -14.93 -8.69 -2.54
CA SER A 28 -14.78 -8.98 -1.10
C SER A 28 -13.36 -9.46 -0.76
N ASP A 29 -12.37 -9.01 -1.55
CA ASP A 29 -10.94 -9.26 -1.29
C ASP A 29 -10.15 -7.95 -1.47
N ALA A 30 -10.70 -6.84 -0.97
CA ALA A 30 -9.98 -5.58 -0.87
C ALA A 30 -8.93 -5.72 0.23
N TRP A 31 -7.67 -5.84 -0.17
CA TRP A 31 -6.54 -5.80 0.75
C TRP A 31 -6.54 -4.44 1.47
N PRO A 32 -6.10 -4.36 2.75
CA PRO A 32 -6.10 -3.10 3.50
C PRO A 32 -5.23 -1.98 2.89
N ASP A 33 -4.42 -2.31 1.88
CA ASP A 33 -3.56 -1.38 1.15
C ASP A 33 -4.31 -0.53 0.11
N GLU A 34 -5.57 -0.82 -0.19
CA GLU A 34 -6.31 -0.16 -1.27
C GLU A 34 -6.92 1.20 -0.88
N GLN A 35 -6.91 1.54 0.42
CA GLN A 35 -7.54 2.78 0.87
C GLN A 35 -6.74 4.05 0.52
N TRP A 36 -5.47 3.93 0.15
CA TRP A 36 -4.60 5.09 -0.09
C TRP A 36 -4.71 5.66 -1.52
N PHE A 37 -5.45 5.00 -2.41
CA PHE A 37 -5.80 5.48 -3.76
C PHE A 37 -7.24 5.13 -4.13
N SER A 38 -8.15 5.04 -3.16
CA SER A 38 -9.56 4.79 -3.48
C SER A 38 -10.18 5.96 -4.26
N GLU A 39 -9.59 7.15 -4.18
CA GLU A 39 -9.84 8.26 -5.09
C GLU A 39 -8.76 8.30 -6.18
N ALA A 40 -9.19 8.17 -7.45
CA ALA A 40 -8.28 8.26 -8.58
C ALA A 40 -7.61 9.65 -8.60
N PRO A 41 -6.29 9.74 -8.89
CA PRO A 41 -5.63 11.03 -9.02
C PRO A 41 -6.41 11.92 -9.99
N THR A 42 -6.58 13.19 -9.64
CA THR A 42 -7.23 14.14 -10.55
C THR A 42 -6.49 14.14 -11.89
N ALA A 43 -7.21 14.40 -12.99
CA ALA A 43 -6.60 14.42 -14.33
C ALA A 43 -5.36 15.34 -14.38
N ALA A 44 -5.37 16.46 -13.64
CA ALA A 44 -4.23 17.37 -13.53
C ALA A 44 -3.01 16.70 -12.86
N VAL A 45 -3.21 16.00 -11.75
CA VAL A 45 -2.13 15.26 -11.06
C VAL A 45 -1.59 14.15 -11.97
N ALA A 46 -2.46 13.39 -12.65
CA ALA A 46 -2.05 12.34 -13.56
C ALA A 46 -1.15 12.86 -14.70
N GLN A 47 -1.47 14.03 -15.28
CA GLN A 47 -0.62 14.65 -16.31
C GLN A 47 0.76 15.05 -15.77
N VAL A 48 0.83 15.57 -14.55
CA VAL A 48 2.11 15.92 -13.91
C VAL A 48 2.94 14.67 -13.63
N VAL A 49 2.31 13.62 -13.10
CA VAL A 49 2.97 12.33 -12.81
C VAL A 49 3.53 11.73 -14.09
N LEU A 50 2.76 11.70 -15.18
CA LEU A 50 3.23 11.22 -16.49
C LEU A 50 4.42 12.03 -17.01
N ALA A 51 4.38 13.36 -16.91
CA ALA A 51 5.48 14.21 -17.35
C ALA A 51 6.77 13.97 -16.55
N VAL A 52 6.65 13.78 -15.23
CA VAL A 52 7.80 13.50 -14.36
C VAL A 52 8.33 12.08 -14.56
N ASP A 53 7.45 11.09 -14.71
CA ASP A 53 7.81 9.70 -15.05
C ASP A 53 8.58 9.63 -16.38
N GLU A 54 8.12 10.34 -17.40
CA GLU A 54 8.79 10.44 -18.69
C GLU A 54 10.17 11.10 -18.55
N ALA A 55 10.29 12.20 -17.81
CA ALA A 55 11.56 12.88 -17.58
C ALA A 55 12.58 11.98 -16.86
N ILE A 56 12.15 11.26 -15.81
CA ILE A 56 12.99 10.30 -15.09
C ILE A 56 13.42 9.16 -16.02
N THR A 57 12.47 8.57 -16.74
CA THR A 57 12.71 7.47 -17.68
C THR A 57 13.69 7.87 -18.78
N LEU A 58 13.52 9.06 -19.35
CA LEU A 58 14.39 9.60 -20.39
C LEU A 58 15.83 9.77 -19.88
N LYS A 59 16.00 10.38 -18.70
CA LYS A 59 17.32 10.58 -18.10
C LYS A 59 18.01 9.26 -17.77
N ARG A 60 17.29 8.31 -17.17
CA ARG A 60 17.83 6.97 -16.90
C ARG A 60 18.23 6.24 -18.19
N ARG A 61 17.41 6.31 -19.24
CA ARG A 61 17.74 5.73 -20.55
C ARG A 61 18.99 6.35 -21.15
N ALA A 62 19.14 7.67 -21.07
CA ALA A 62 20.34 8.36 -21.53
C ALA A 62 21.58 7.91 -20.75
N ALA A 63 21.47 7.75 -19.42
CA ALA A 63 22.55 7.23 -18.59
C ALA A 63 22.93 5.78 -18.97
N VAL A 64 21.94 4.90 -19.21
CA VAL A 64 22.20 3.53 -19.69
C VAL A 64 22.91 3.53 -21.04
N ALA A 65 22.48 4.37 -21.98
CA ALA A 65 23.12 4.48 -23.29
C ALA A 65 24.57 4.96 -23.17
N TRP A 66 24.82 5.94 -22.30
CA TRP A 66 26.17 6.43 -22.01
C TRP A 66 27.05 5.34 -21.42
N LEU A 67 26.58 4.66 -20.37
CA LEU A 67 27.27 3.54 -19.72
C LEU A 67 27.62 2.42 -20.72
N THR A 68 26.65 2.02 -21.55
CA THR A 68 26.83 1.02 -22.60
C THR A 68 27.92 1.44 -23.60
N ALA A 69 27.92 2.71 -24.04
CA ALA A 69 28.91 3.23 -24.98
C ALA A 69 30.33 3.27 -24.39
N HIS A 70 30.47 3.37 -23.07
CA HIS A 70 31.77 3.47 -22.38
C HIS A 70 32.22 2.14 -21.76
N GLY A 71 31.51 1.04 -22.03
CA GLY A 71 31.89 -0.30 -21.57
C GLY A 71 31.58 -0.58 -20.09
N ASP A 72 30.77 0.25 -19.44
CA ASP A 72 30.29 0.04 -18.08
C ASP A 72 28.83 -0.42 -18.16
N ALA A 73 28.54 -1.70 -17.91
CA ALA A 73 27.29 -2.30 -18.38
C ALA A 73 26.16 -2.33 -17.34
N VAL A 74 26.35 -1.80 -16.13
CA VAL A 74 25.39 -2.01 -15.02
C VAL A 74 24.77 -0.69 -14.55
N PRO A 75 23.56 -0.35 -15.04
CA PRO A 75 22.77 0.72 -14.45
C PRO A 75 22.45 0.44 -12.99
N LEU A 76 22.60 1.44 -12.13
CA LEU A 76 22.30 1.33 -10.70
C LEU A 76 20.80 1.25 -10.40
N LEU A 77 19.96 1.74 -11.31
CA LEU A 77 18.51 1.80 -11.17
C LEU A 77 17.80 1.28 -12.42
N PRO A 78 16.62 0.64 -12.26
CA PRO A 78 15.76 0.31 -13.40
C PRO A 78 15.36 1.57 -14.18
N VAL A 79 15.28 1.45 -15.52
CA VAL A 79 14.93 2.57 -16.41
C VAL A 79 13.56 3.15 -16.09
N LYS A 80 12.57 2.29 -15.82
CA LYS A 80 11.24 2.72 -15.40
C LYS A 80 11.17 2.87 -13.88
N PRO A 81 10.53 3.94 -13.37
CA PRO A 81 10.24 4.08 -11.95
C PRO A 81 9.47 2.89 -11.38
N SER A 82 9.84 2.47 -10.16
CA SER A 82 9.11 1.43 -9.44
C SER A 82 7.77 1.94 -8.88
N ARG A 83 6.91 1.04 -8.39
CA ARG A 83 5.64 1.41 -7.72
C ARG A 83 5.86 2.39 -6.55
N LEU A 84 6.90 2.16 -5.75
CA LEU A 84 7.26 3.05 -4.63
C LEU A 84 7.74 4.40 -5.12
N GLU A 85 8.49 4.45 -6.23
CA GLU A 85 8.91 5.73 -6.81
C GLU A 85 7.73 6.53 -7.36
N LEU A 86 6.79 5.85 -8.01
CA LEU A 86 5.56 6.50 -8.47
C LEU A 86 4.71 7.02 -7.30
N ALA A 87 4.63 6.32 -6.17
CA ALA A 87 3.95 6.82 -4.98
C ALA A 87 4.56 8.14 -4.46
N VAL A 88 5.90 8.24 -4.47
CA VAL A 88 6.61 9.50 -4.13
C VAL A 88 6.32 10.60 -5.16
N VAL A 89 6.33 10.26 -6.46
CA VAL A 89 6.03 11.24 -7.53
C VAL A 89 4.58 11.72 -7.45
N ILE A 90 3.63 10.85 -7.12
CA ILE A 90 2.22 11.23 -6.90
C ILE A 90 2.13 12.18 -5.70
N ALA A 91 2.73 11.86 -4.56
CA ALA A 91 2.75 12.73 -3.38
C ALA A 91 3.33 14.13 -3.71
N LEU A 92 4.41 14.19 -4.48
CA LEU A 92 5.00 15.44 -4.94
C LEU A 92 4.06 16.19 -5.91
N ALA A 93 3.40 15.48 -6.82
CA ALA A 93 2.48 16.07 -7.79
C ALA A 93 1.19 16.58 -7.13
N GLU A 94 0.69 15.90 -6.10
CA GLU A 94 -0.42 16.38 -5.27
C GLU A 94 -0.05 17.63 -4.48
N THR A 95 1.19 17.71 -3.99
CA THR A 95 1.66 18.85 -3.21
C THR A 95 1.94 20.09 -4.08
N TYR A 96 2.59 19.91 -5.22
CA TYR A 96 3.11 21.03 -6.04
C TYR A 96 2.35 21.25 -7.35
N GLY A 97 1.48 20.32 -7.75
CA GLY A 97 0.74 20.37 -9.00
C GLY A 97 1.66 20.58 -10.21
N ALA A 98 1.20 21.38 -11.16
CA ALA A 98 1.93 21.69 -12.39
C ALA A 98 3.30 22.36 -12.15
N ALA A 99 3.54 22.95 -10.97
CA ALA A 99 4.84 23.54 -10.66
C ALA A 99 5.93 22.47 -10.64
N LEU A 100 5.62 21.22 -10.26
CA LEU A 100 6.60 20.14 -10.20
C LEU A 100 7.28 19.88 -11.55
N SER A 101 6.52 19.90 -12.65
CA SER A 101 7.05 19.63 -14.00
C SER A 101 7.47 20.90 -14.76
N SER A 102 6.92 22.07 -14.42
CA SER A 102 7.17 23.32 -15.16
C SER A 102 8.21 24.24 -14.50
N ALA A 103 8.33 24.24 -13.17
CA ALA A 103 9.21 25.16 -12.47
C ALA A 103 10.63 24.60 -12.38
N ARG A 104 11.60 25.36 -12.91
CA ARG A 104 13.02 24.98 -12.90
C ARG A 104 13.60 24.67 -11.52
N ARG A 105 12.99 25.21 -10.44
CA ARG A 105 13.40 24.93 -9.06
C ARG A 105 13.33 23.45 -8.68
N PHE A 106 12.49 22.65 -9.35
CA PHE A 106 12.36 21.22 -9.08
C PHE A 106 13.24 20.34 -9.96
N LEU A 107 13.99 20.91 -10.92
CA LEU A 107 14.95 20.13 -11.71
C LEU A 107 15.93 19.36 -10.83
N PRO A 108 16.54 19.94 -9.76
CA PRO A 108 17.40 19.18 -8.86
C PRO A 108 16.71 18.00 -8.18
N VAL A 109 15.40 18.08 -7.91
CA VAL A 109 14.63 16.99 -7.31
C VAL A 109 14.38 15.87 -8.31
N ILE A 110 13.97 16.23 -9.53
CA ILE A 110 13.75 15.26 -10.62
C ILE A 110 15.07 14.58 -11.00
N ASP A 111 16.14 15.36 -11.10
CA ASP A 111 17.49 14.88 -11.34
C ASP A 111 17.93 13.89 -10.26
N PHE A 112 17.71 14.25 -9.00
CA PHE A 112 18.02 13.39 -7.86
C PHE A 112 17.26 12.06 -7.93
N ILE A 113 15.96 12.10 -8.25
CA ILE A 113 15.15 10.88 -8.37
C ILE A 113 15.67 10.01 -9.52
N ALA A 114 16.02 10.61 -10.66
CA ALA A 114 16.55 9.86 -11.78
C ALA A 114 17.88 9.16 -11.44
N ASP A 115 18.77 9.86 -10.72
CA ASP A 115 20.13 9.38 -10.43
C ASP A 115 20.19 8.43 -9.23
N TYR A 116 19.36 8.66 -8.20
CA TYR A 116 19.46 7.98 -6.90
C TYR A 116 18.18 7.29 -6.44
N GLY A 117 17.07 7.55 -7.11
CA GLY A 117 15.76 6.99 -6.82
C GLY A 117 14.94 7.80 -5.81
N ALA A 118 13.62 7.72 -5.94
CA ALA A 118 12.71 8.54 -5.13
C ALA A 118 12.64 8.12 -3.65
N VAL A 119 12.86 6.84 -3.35
CA VAL A 119 12.95 6.36 -1.96
C VAL A 119 14.13 7.02 -1.24
N LYS A 120 15.27 7.17 -1.93
CA LYS A 120 16.46 7.81 -1.37
C LYS A 120 16.25 9.31 -1.15
N LEU A 121 15.44 9.97 -1.98
CA LEU A 121 15.05 11.37 -1.78
C LEU A 121 14.34 11.51 -0.42
N VAL A 122 13.31 10.71 -0.19
CA VAL A 122 12.54 10.72 1.06
C VAL A 122 13.45 10.43 2.25
N GLN A 123 14.30 9.41 2.16
CA GLN A 123 15.25 9.06 3.22
C GLN A 123 16.21 10.20 3.57
N ARG A 124 16.76 10.89 2.56
CA ARG A 124 17.67 12.04 2.77
C ARG A 124 16.95 13.24 3.35
N VAL A 125 15.76 13.55 2.87
CA VAL A 125 14.95 14.69 3.32
C VAL A 125 14.41 14.49 4.73
N MET A 126 13.92 13.29 5.05
CA MET A 126 13.28 12.99 6.34
C MET A 126 14.30 12.72 7.44
N TYR A 127 15.37 11.97 7.13
CA TYR A 127 16.27 11.41 8.15
C TYR A 127 17.74 11.80 7.97
N GLY A 128 18.08 12.58 6.94
CA GLY A 128 19.46 12.93 6.65
C GLY A 128 20.33 11.72 6.28
N ALA A 129 19.73 10.68 5.68
CA ALA A 129 20.38 9.40 5.37
C ALA A 129 21.75 9.60 4.69
N ARG A 130 22.79 9.00 5.26
CA ARG A 130 24.20 9.17 4.87
C ARG A 130 24.61 8.14 3.80
N PRO A 131 25.55 8.47 2.91
CA PRO A 131 26.16 7.49 2.01
C PRO A 131 26.88 6.39 2.80
N THR A 132 27.01 5.23 2.17
CA THR A 132 27.72 4.06 2.71
C THR A 132 29.22 4.08 2.44
N THR A 133 29.72 5.05 1.66
CA THR A 133 31.13 5.21 1.26
C THR A 133 31.71 6.51 1.82
N HIS A 134 33.04 6.71 1.76
CA HIS A 134 33.69 7.95 2.21
C HIS A 134 33.11 9.18 1.49
N PHE A 135 32.68 10.19 2.25
CA PHE A 135 32.08 11.42 1.73
C PHE A 135 32.42 12.63 2.59
N ASP A 136 32.36 13.83 2.00
CA ASP A 136 32.37 15.08 2.76
C ASP A 136 31.02 15.25 3.46
N VAL A 137 31.04 15.05 4.79
CA VAL A 137 29.86 15.11 5.64
C VAL A 137 29.18 16.49 5.59
N THR A 138 29.96 17.56 5.45
CA THR A 138 29.45 18.93 5.48
C THR A 138 28.76 19.31 4.18
N ALA A 139 29.37 19.01 3.03
CA ALA A 139 28.78 19.24 1.72
C ALA A 139 27.49 18.43 1.53
N TYR A 140 27.50 17.18 1.99
CA TYR A 140 26.34 16.30 1.88
C TYR A 140 25.17 16.74 2.77
N ALA A 141 25.45 17.21 3.98
CA ALA A 141 24.43 17.79 4.86
C ALA A 141 23.81 19.06 4.26
N ALA A 142 24.62 19.92 3.64
CA ALA A 142 24.13 21.11 2.95
C ALA A 142 23.26 20.76 1.73
N GLU A 143 23.60 19.71 0.99
CA GLU A 143 22.75 19.19 -0.09
C GLU A 143 21.41 18.64 0.43
N ASN A 144 21.42 17.87 1.53
CA ASN A 144 20.18 17.40 2.18
C ASN A 144 19.29 18.57 2.57
N ALA A 145 19.87 19.61 3.19
CA ALA A 145 19.13 20.80 3.58
C ALA A 145 18.50 21.49 2.36
N ARG A 146 19.25 21.64 1.25
CA ARG A 146 18.70 22.21 0.01
C ARG A 146 17.56 21.37 -0.58
N LEU A 147 17.68 20.05 -0.60
CA LEU A 147 16.61 19.17 -1.05
C LEU A 147 15.37 19.30 -0.15
N ALA A 148 15.56 19.26 1.18
CA ALA A 148 14.48 19.40 2.15
C ALA A 148 13.76 20.74 2.04
N GLU A 149 14.49 21.82 1.74
CA GLU A 149 13.92 23.14 1.46
C GLU A 149 13.07 23.15 0.18
N LEU A 150 13.57 22.52 -0.90
CA LEU A 150 12.84 22.43 -2.17
C LEU A 150 11.54 21.63 -2.06
N VAL A 151 11.51 20.60 -1.23
CA VAL A 151 10.34 19.73 -1.04
C VAL A 151 9.65 19.91 0.31
N ARG A 152 9.84 21.05 0.98
CA ARG A 152 9.34 21.32 2.34
C ARG A 152 7.84 21.02 2.50
N ASP A 153 7.01 21.46 1.57
CA ASP A 153 5.56 21.33 1.68
C ASP A 153 5.09 19.86 1.54
N ALA A 154 5.91 18.99 0.94
CA ALA A 154 5.62 17.57 0.78
C ALA A 154 5.99 16.73 2.01
N ARG A 155 6.52 17.34 3.06
CA ARG A 155 6.99 16.63 4.26
C ARG A 155 5.89 15.79 4.90
N THR A 156 4.68 16.32 5.03
CA THR A 156 3.54 15.56 5.59
C THR A 156 3.18 14.35 4.72
N ALA A 157 3.20 14.50 3.40
CA ALA A 157 2.95 13.37 2.50
C ALA A 157 4.04 12.29 2.65
N PHE A 158 5.30 12.69 2.85
CA PHE A 158 6.39 11.74 3.11
C PHE A 158 6.24 11.00 4.44
N GLU A 159 5.75 11.67 5.49
CA GLU A 159 5.45 11.02 6.78
C GLU A 159 4.42 9.90 6.60
N PHE A 160 3.38 10.15 5.79
CA PHE A 160 2.41 9.12 5.44
C PHE A 160 3.04 7.97 4.66
N LEU A 161 3.83 8.23 3.61
CA LEU A 161 4.53 7.18 2.86
C LEU A 161 5.42 6.31 3.78
N CYS A 162 6.11 6.94 4.73
CA CYS A 162 6.93 6.26 5.72
C CYS A 162 6.11 5.41 6.70
N ALA A 163 4.88 5.81 7.03
CA ALA A 163 3.98 5.01 7.87
C ALA A 163 3.34 3.85 7.10
N THR A 164 3.06 4.03 5.80
CA THR A 164 2.47 3.01 4.93
C THR A 164 3.48 1.93 4.55
N TRP A 165 4.72 2.31 4.22
CA TRP A 165 5.77 1.39 3.78
C TRP A 165 7.08 1.59 4.56
N PRO A 166 7.07 1.37 5.90
CA PRO A 166 8.25 1.62 6.74
C PRO A 166 9.43 0.71 6.36
N GLU A 167 9.18 -0.51 5.86
CA GLU A 167 10.24 -1.41 5.40
C GLU A 167 11.03 -0.84 4.21
N ALA A 168 10.40 -0.05 3.35
CA ALA A 168 11.05 0.58 2.20
C ALA A 168 11.74 1.89 2.59
N PHE A 169 11.01 2.78 3.28
CA PHE A 169 11.52 4.13 3.57
C PHE A 169 12.41 4.18 4.81
N MET A 170 12.28 3.24 5.75
CA MET A 170 13.11 3.16 6.96
C MET A 170 14.01 1.91 6.94
N ALA A 171 14.41 1.43 5.76
CA ALA A 171 15.24 0.23 5.61
C ALA A 171 16.50 0.25 6.49
N GLN A 172 17.23 1.37 6.54
CA GLN A 172 18.42 1.50 7.40
C GLN A 172 18.09 1.35 8.90
N ALA A 173 16.94 1.88 9.35
CA ALA A 173 16.51 1.70 10.73
C ALA A 173 16.10 0.24 11.00
N SER A 174 15.39 -0.39 10.05
CA SER A 174 15.06 -1.81 10.12
C SER A 174 16.30 -2.71 10.18
N ASP A 175 17.35 -2.39 9.43
CA ASP A 175 18.62 -3.12 9.46
C ASP A 175 19.34 -2.93 10.81
N ALA A 176 19.33 -1.72 11.36
CA ALA A 176 19.89 -1.46 12.68
C ALA A 176 19.14 -2.23 13.79
N LEU A 177 17.81 -2.26 13.73
CA LEU A 177 16.99 -3.06 14.67
C LEU A 177 17.31 -4.56 14.55
N ALA A 178 17.43 -5.07 13.32
CA ALA A 178 17.78 -6.47 13.09
C ALA A 178 19.17 -6.82 13.65
N GLN A 179 20.16 -5.92 13.54
CA GLN A 179 21.49 -6.09 14.15
C GLN A 179 21.44 -6.13 15.69
N LEU A 180 20.44 -5.50 16.29
CA LEU A 180 20.19 -5.53 17.74
C LEU A 180 19.31 -6.72 18.16
N GLY A 181 18.92 -7.61 17.23
CA GLY A 181 18.02 -8.72 17.51
C GLY A 181 16.55 -8.31 17.70
N LEU A 182 16.19 -7.09 17.33
CA LEU A 182 14.84 -6.54 17.45
C LEU A 182 14.03 -6.78 16.15
N PRO A 183 12.68 -6.82 16.23
CA PRO A 183 11.83 -6.90 15.06
C PRO A 183 12.06 -5.73 14.09
N ARG A 184 12.09 -6.02 12.80
CA ARG A 184 12.13 -4.98 11.74
C ARG A 184 10.82 -4.20 11.72
N LEU A 185 10.90 -2.95 11.26
CA LEU A 185 9.71 -2.15 11.04
C LEU A 185 8.87 -2.76 9.92
N ARG A 186 7.55 -2.82 10.14
CA ARG A 186 6.55 -3.25 9.17
C ARG A 186 5.34 -2.34 9.26
N ALA A 187 4.62 -2.22 8.15
CA ALA A 187 3.34 -1.54 8.11
C ALA A 187 2.43 -2.04 9.26
N PRO A 188 1.70 -1.14 9.95
CA PRO A 188 0.74 -1.55 10.97
C PRO A 188 -0.27 -2.56 10.41
N ALA A 189 -0.58 -3.62 11.15
CA ALA A 189 -1.64 -4.53 10.77
C ALA A 189 -2.98 -3.78 10.74
N PRO A 190 -3.86 -4.04 9.76
CA PRO A 190 -5.20 -3.47 9.75
C PRO A 190 -5.93 -3.80 11.05
N ALA A 191 -6.68 -2.83 11.57
CA ALA A 191 -7.51 -3.06 12.75
C ALA A 191 -8.51 -4.19 12.43
N PRO A 192 -8.72 -5.16 13.34
CA PRO A 192 -9.72 -6.18 13.15
C PRO A 192 -11.10 -5.51 12.99
N PRO A 193 -11.98 -6.03 12.12
CA PRO A 193 -13.31 -5.48 11.97
C PRO A 193 -14.06 -5.56 13.30
N ASN A 194 -14.43 -4.41 13.86
CA ASN A 194 -15.29 -4.33 15.04
C ASN A 194 -16.65 -4.95 14.70
N GLY A 195 -16.83 -6.22 15.04
CA GLY A 195 -17.99 -6.99 14.58
C GLY A 195 -18.26 -8.28 15.33
N GLN A 196 -18.03 -8.33 16.65
CA GLN A 196 -18.72 -9.30 17.51
C GLN A 196 -18.83 -8.76 18.93
N ARG A 197 -19.77 -7.84 19.16
CA ARG A 197 -20.47 -7.83 20.46
C ARG A 197 -21.17 -9.19 20.50
N CYS A 198 -20.63 -10.14 21.26
CA CYS A 198 -21.39 -11.34 21.63
C CYS A 198 -22.68 -10.85 22.26
N GLY A 199 -23.77 -11.03 21.52
CA GLY A 199 -25.12 -10.81 21.97
C GLY A 199 -25.33 -11.65 23.23
N ARG A 200 -25.79 -10.96 24.26
CA ARG A 200 -26.41 -11.52 25.44
C ARG A 200 -27.67 -12.23 24.96
N ASP A 201 -27.61 -13.56 24.87
CA ASP A 201 -28.80 -14.39 24.66
C ASP A 201 -29.57 -14.43 25.98
N GLU A 202 -30.50 -13.49 26.15
CA GLU A 202 -31.63 -13.64 27.04
C GLU A 202 -32.66 -14.53 26.34
N SER A 203 -32.52 -15.84 26.47
CA SER A 203 -33.65 -16.76 26.31
C SER A 203 -34.07 -17.18 27.71
N GLY A 204 -35.17 -16.57 28.15
CA GLY A 204 -35.92 -17.04 29.31
C GLY A 204 -36.51 -18.41 29.04
N ASP A 205 -36.43 -19.27 30.04
CA ASP A 205 -37.34 -20.38 30.23
C ASP A 205 -37.48 -20.56 31.74
N GLU A 206 -38.50 -19.89 32.30
CA GLU A 206 -39.00 -20.19 33.64
C GLU A 206 -39.72 -21.53 33.55
N SER A 207 -39.15 -22.55 34.19
CA SER A 207 -39.86 -23.79 34.48
C SER A 207 -39.46 -24.25 35.88
N ASP A 208 -40.42 -24.11 36.78
CA ASP A 208 -40.49 -24.74 38.10
C ASP A 208 -40.14 -26.22 38.02
N ASP A 209 -39.33 -26.70 38.97
CA ASP A 209 -39.55 -27.94 39.73
C ASP A 209 -38.41 -28.13 40.75
N GLU A 210 -38.68 -27.75 42.01
CA GLU A 210 -38.11 -28.39 43.21
C GLU A 210 -38.66 -29.84 43.31
N PRO A 211 -38.22 -30.73 44.24
CA PRO A 211 -37.06 -30.71 45.13
C PRO A 211 -36.28 -32.06 45.09
N GLY A 212 -35.10 -32.13 45.69
CA GLY A 212 -34.30 -33.36 45.66
C GLY A 212 -33.23 -33.43 46.75
N ASP A 213 -33.68 -33.86 47.91
CA ASP A 213 -32.96 -34.18 49.13
C ASP A 213 -31.80 -35.19 48.94
N THR A 214 -30.95 -35.25 49.98
CA THR A 214 -29.97 -36.31 50.34
C THR A 214 -28.52 -36.15 49.83
N PHE A 215 -27.58 -35.85 50.74
CA PHE A 215 -26.70 -36.79 51.49
C PHE A 215 -25.70 -37.48 50.54
N ASP A 216 -24.41 -37.62 50.77
CA ASP A 216 -23.60 -37.61 51.99
C ASP A 216 -22.12 -37.67 51.56
N GLU A 217 -21.21 -37.33 52.49
CA GLU A 217 -19.88 -37.96 52.75
C GLU A 217 -18.94 -38.28 51.55
N GLU A 218 -17.64 -37.97 51.53
CA GLU A 218 -16.60 -38.28 52.50
C GLU A 218 -15.26 -37.91 51.81
N GLY A 219 -14.24 -37.46 52.54
CA GLY A 219 -12.94 -37.18 51.89
C GLY A 219 -11.95 -36.41 52.74
N ASP A 220 -11.53 -37.06 53.82
CA ASP A 220 -10.44 -36.76 54.74
C ASP A 220 -9.12 -36.32 54.07
N ASP A 221 -8.40 -35.38 54.70
CA ASP A 221 -6.93 -35.38 54.86
C ASP A 221 -6.45 -34.05 55.48
N ALA A 222 -6.14 -34.06 56.78
CA ALA A 222 -5.14 -33.21 57.44
C ALA A 222 -4.63 -33.82 58.75
#